data_AF-A0A3M1LAY1-F1
#
_entry.id   AF-A0A3M1LAY1-F1
#
_cell.length_a   1.000
_cell.length_b   1.000
_cell.length_c   1.000
_cell.angle_alpha   90.00
_cell.angle_beta   90.00
_cell.angle_gamma   90.00
#
_symmetry.space_group_name_H-M   'P 1'
#
loop_
_entity.id
_entity.type
_entity.pdbx_description
1 polymer ?
#
loop_
_entity_poly.entity_id
_entity_poly.type
_entity_poly.pdbx_seq_one_letter_code
_entity_poly.pdbx_strand_id
1 'polypeptide(L)'
;MRTFRRLRFKCFLRVDQIESRNVTNFPDASKLLAEKMELLWRPRDLYNLLWHHLLNLSANGQGEAFFTQNGYRVPVPPDSSSPISVPDSLKRSEEEQRKLFHTITGPWMGRDHRRGFPYTWIINHLGDAKGQVSPRSFLAALREAAADTQENHPDHPFALHYNSIKRGVQKASIIRVDELAEDYPWIITLMKPLEGLVVPVEFEEIKRRWTEERTLETLTSGNRLPPEHLGEGPEGVRKDLERIGIFQRMKDGRVNIPDLYRVGFKMGRRGGVRPVSRN
;
A
#
# COMPACT_ATOMS: atom_id res chain seq x y z
N MET A 1 21.93 2.58 33.37
CA MET A 1 21.32 1.70 34.41
C MET A 1 19.93 1.32 33.96
N ARG A 2 19.59 0.03 33.83
CA ARG A 2 18.19 -0.42 33.71
C ARG A 2 17.64 -0.59 35.13
N THR A 3 16.84 0.37 35.58
CA THR A 3 16.32 0.45 36.97
C THR A 3 15.38 -0.71 37.32
N PHE A 4 14.81 -1.40 36.31
CA PHE A 4 13.91 -2.54 36.50
C PHE A 4 14.41 -3.77 35.74
N ARG A 5 14.71 -4.87 36.44
CA ARG A 5 15.24 -6.11 35.85
C ARG A 5 14.19 -6.98 35.13
N ARG A 6 12.91 -6.80 35.45
CA ARG A 6 11.80 -7.66 34.95
C ARG A 6 10.82 -6.94 34.03
N LEU A 7 11.01 -5.65 33.75
CA LEU A 7 10.15 -4.91 32.84
C LEU A 7 10.84 -4.77 31.48
N ARG A 8 10.14 -5.18 30.42
CA ARG A 8 10.52 -4.91 29.03
C ARG A 8 9.38 -4.21 28.33
N PHE A 9 9.65 -3.03 27.80
CA PHE A 9 8.67 -2.28 27.00
C PHE A 9 8.82 -2.66 25.53
N LYS A 10 7.69 -2.83 24.84
CA LYS A 10 7.62 -2.95 23.39
C LYS A 10 6.76 -1.80 22.89
N CYS A 11 7.34 -0.97 22.03
CA CYS A 11 6.63 0.12 21.37
C CYS A 11 6.41 -0.25 19.91
N PHE A 12 5.19 -0.11 19.42
CA PHE A 12 4.89 -0.22 18.00
C PHE A 12 4.66 1.20 17.48
N LEU A 13 5.54 1.62 16.59
CA LEU A 13 5.51 2.93 15.96
C LEU A 13 5.52 2.75 14.45
N ARG A 14 4.86 3.66 13.75
CA ARG A 14 4.98 3.71 12.30
C ARG A 14 6.36 4.22 11.90
N VAL A 15 6.83 3.75 10.75
CA VAL A 15 8.16 4.13 10.23
C VAL A 15 8.24 5.64 9.99
N ASP A 16 7.20 6.22 9.38
CA ASP A 16 7.15 7.66 9.13
C ASP A 16 7.12 8.51 10.42
N GLN A 17 6.58 7.99 11.53
CA GLN A 17 6.51 8.69 12.81
C GLN A 17 7.87 8.70 13.50
N ILE A 18 8.57 7.56 13.53
CA ILE A 18 9.91 7.48 14.15
C ILE A 18 10.98 8.21 13.32
N GLU A 19 10.75 8.38 12.01
CA GLU A 19 11.56 9.22 11.13
C GLU A 19 11.39 10.73 11.39
N SER A 20 10.34 11.15 12.10
CA SER A 20 10.14 12.56 12.47
C SER A 20 11.23 13.00 13.46
N ARG A 21 11.82 14.17 13.21
CA ARG A 21 12.94 14.68 14.00
C ARG A 21 12.53 14.98 15.43
N ASN A 22 11.28 15.39 15.62
CA ASN A 22 10.73 15.72 16.94
C ASN A 22 10.57 14.50 17.85
N VAL A 23 10.31 13.32 17.28
CA VAL A 23 10.07 12.09 18.07
C VAL A 23 11.36 11.55 18.68
N THR A 24 12.51 11.76 18.03
CA THR A 24 13.81 11.22 18.47
C THR A 24 14.70 12.27 19.16
N ASN A 25 14.19 13.48 19.38
CA ASN A 25 14.94 14.58 19.99
C ASN A 25 14.93 14.52 21.53
N PHE A 26 15.54 13.47 22.10
CA PHE A 26 15.70 13.33 23.54
C PHE A 26 17.01 12.59 23.89
N PRO A 27 17.58 12.81 25.10
CA PRO A 27 18.78 12.11 25.54
C PRO A 27 18.60 10.59 25.48
N ASP A 28 19.64 9.85 25.07
CA ASP A 28 19.62 8.40 24.93
C ASP A 28 18.70 7.81 23.82
N ALA A 29 18.11 8.63 22.95
CA ALA A 29 17.32 8.14 21.80
C ALA A 29 18.11 7.14 20.93
N SER A 30 19.41 7.36 20.74
CA SER A 30 20.31 6.45 20.00
C SER A 30 20.33 5.04 20.57
N LYS A 31 20.20 4.86 21.89
CA LYS A 31 20.16 3.54 22.55
C LYS A 31 18.87 2.80 22.23
N LEU A 32 17.74 3.51 22.06
CA LEU A 32 16.47 2.92 21.65
C LEU A 32 16.45 2.60 20.17
N LEU A 33 16.98 3.52 19.34
CA LEU A 33 17.06 3.33 17.89
C LEU A 33 17.98 2.17 17.50
N ALA A 34 19.04 1.90 18.27
CA ALA A 34 19.93 0.76 18.05
C ALA A 34 19.23 -0.61 18.21
N GLU A 35 18.12 -0.66 18.96
CA GLU A 35 17.33 -1.89 19.20
C GLU A 35 16.08 -1.94 18.32
N LYS A 36 15.95 -1.04 17.33
CA LYS A 36 14.79 -0.96 16.44
C LYS A 36 14.75 -2.19 15.52
N MET A 37 13.56 -2.80 15.41
CA MET A 37 13.27 -3.74 14.33
C MET A 37 12.13 -3.22 13.46
N GLU A 38 12.27 -3.38 12.14
CA GLU A 38 11.25 -2.99 11.18
C GLU A 38 10.36 -4.18 10.83
N LEU A 39 9.05 -4.00 11.00
CA LEU A 39 8.03 -4.95 10.59
C LEU A 39 7.47 -4.47 9.26
N LEU A 40 7.83 -5.14 8.18
CA LEU A 40 7.44 -4.78 6.82
C LEU A 40 6.58 -5.87 6.21
N TRP A 41 5.46 -5.48 5.60
CA TRP A 41 4.66 -6.37 4.76
C TRP A 41 5.33 -6.53 3.40
N ARG A 42 6.02 -7.65 3.20
CA ARG A 42 6.56 -7.97 1.88
C ARG A 42 5.43 -8.49 0.99
N PRO A 43 5.55 -8.42 -0.35
CA PRO A 43 4.54 -8.95 -1.26
C PRO A 43 4.10 -10.38 -0.91
N ARG A 44 5.07 -11.24 -0.61
CA ARG A 44 4.81 -12.63 -0.18
C ARG A 44 3.97 -12.73 1.10
N ASP A 45 4.17 -11.82 2.06
CA ASP A 45 3.44 -11.81 3.32
C ASP A 45 1.98 -11.38 3.12
N LEU A 46 1.72 -10.47 2.16
CA LEU A 46 0.37 -10.07 1.76
C LEU A 46 -0.40 -11.22 1.12
N TYR A 47 0.24 -11.97 0.22
CA TYR A 47 -0.36 -13.17 -0.36
C TYR A 47 -0.55 -14.26 0.69
N ASN A 48 0.39 -14.46 1.61
CA ASN A 48 0.21 -15.39 2.74
C ASN A 48 -0.99 -14.99 3.61
N LEU A 49 -1.22 -13.70 3.83
CA LEU A 49 -2.39 -13.21 4.55
C LEU A 49 -3.68 -13.54 3.80
N LEU A 50 -3.73 -13.32 2.48
CA LEU A 50 -4.87 -13.72 1.65
C LEU A 50 -5.13 -15.24 1.77
N TRP A 51 -4.08 -16.05 1.63
CA TRP A 51 -4.18 -17.51 1.72
C TRP A 51 -4.62 -17.97 3.10
N HIS A 52 -4.14 -17.31 4.15
CA HIS A 52 -4.56 -17.58 5.51
C HIS A 52 -6.06 -17.32 5.68
N HIS A 53 -6.57 -16.19 5.17
CA HIS A 53 -8.00 -15.89 5.20
C HIS A 53 -8.82 -16.92 4.42
N LEU A 54 -8.43 -17.23 3.18
CA LEU A 54 -9.18 -18.18 2.33
C LEU A 54 -9.17 -19.60 2.91
N LEU A 55 -8.05 -20.05 3.47
CA LEU A 55 -7.94 -21.37 4.10
C LEU A 55 -8.83 -21.49 5.33
N ASN A 56 -8.91 -20.41 6.12
CA ASN A 56 -9.68 -20.35 7.37
C ASN A 56 -11.10 -19.81 7.19
N LEU A 57 -11.64 -19.81 5.96
CA LEU A 57 -13.06 -19.54 5.75
C LEU A 57 -13.87 -20.67 6.41
N SER A 58 -14.60 -20.31 7.48
CA SER A 58 -15.31 -21.24 8.36
C SER A 58 -16.48 -21.98 7.70
N ALA A 59 -16.88 -21.61 6.48
CA ALA A 59 -17.97 -22.26 5.78
C ALA A 59 -17.51 -23.58 5.13
N ASN A 60 -17.93 -24.69 5.72
CA ASN A 60 -18.05 -26.01 5.06
C ASN A 60 -16.75 -26.58 4.45
N GLY A 61 -15.57 -26.24 4.98
CA GLY A 61 -14.29 -26.79 4.51
C GLY A 61 -13.90 -26.38 3.08
N GLN A 62 -14.55 -25.37 2.49
CA GLN A 62 -14.30 -24.92 1.12
C GLN A 62 -12.86 -24.43 0.91
N GLY A 63 -12.30 -23.75 1.93
CA GLY A 63 -10.90 -23.34 1.95
C GLY A 63 -9.98 -24.55 1.76
N GLU A 64 -10.06 -25.53 2.65
CA GLU A 64 -9.25 -26.75 2.58
C GLU A 64 -9.41 -27.50 1.25
N ALA A 65 -10.64 -27.58 0.74
CA ALA A 65 -10.93 -28.21 -0.55
C ALA A 65 -10.22 -27.48 -1.70
N PHE A 66 -10.25 -26.14 -1.72
CA PHE A 66 -9.53 -25.33 -2.72
C PHE A 66 -8.03 -25.60 -2.70
N PHE A 67 -7.38 -25.62 -1.53
CA PHE A 67 -5.95 -25.93 -1.42
C PHE A 67 -5.65 -27.37 -1.87
N THR A 68 -6.45 -28.34 -1.43
CA THR A 68 -6.29 -29.75 -1.80
C THR A 68 -6.41 -29.97 -3.32
N GLN A 69 -7.41 -29.36 -3.97
CA GLN A 69 -7.62 -29.44 -5.42
C GLN A 69 -6.45 -28.83 -6.21
N ASN A 70 -5.75 -27.86 -5.64
CA ASN A 70 -4.56 -27.25 -6.23
C ASN A 70 -3.26 -27.97 -5.83
N GLY A 71 -3.34 -29.16 -5.23
CA GLY A 71 -2.19 -30.02 -4.94
C GLY A 71 -1.45 -29.69 -3.63
N TYR A 72 -2.03 -28.88 -2.75
CA TYR A 72 -1.43 -28.54 -1.47
C TYR A 72 -1.93 -29.44 -0.35
N ARG A 73 -1.00 -29.93 0.48
CA ARG A 73 -1.34 -30.58 1.73
C ARG A 73 -1.68 -29.53 2.78
N VAL A 74 -2.93 -29.54 3.25
CA VAL A 74 -3.38 -28.67 4.34
C VAL A 74 -2.72 -29.11 5.67
N PRO A 75 -2.04 -28.21 6.40
CA PRO A 75 -1.48 -28.52 7.71
C PRO A 75 -2.57 -28.82 8.74
N VAL A 76 -2.29 -29.73 9.67
CA VAL A 76 -3.19 -29.99 10.81
C VAL A 76 -2.90 -28.94 11.89
N PRO A 77 -3.90 -28.17 12.36
CA PRO A 77 -3.71 -27.20 13.45
C PRO A 77 -3.40 -27.93 14.77
N PRO A 78 -2.69 -27.28 15.72
CA PRO A 78 -2.30 -27.91 16.98
C PRO A 78 -3.49 -28.24 17.89
N ASP A 79 -4.61 -27.50 17.76
CA ASP A 79 -5.88 -27.76 18.42
C ASP A 79 -7.05 -27.23 17.57
N SER A 80 -8.28 -27.52 17.97
CA SER A 80 -9.51 -27.14 17.23
C SER A 80 -9.82 -25.64 17.24
N SER A 81 -9.17 -24.87 18.11
CA SER A 81 -9.35 -23.41 18.21
C SER A 81 -8.31 -22.62 17.42
N SER A 82 -7.20 -23.27 17.07
CA SER A 82 -6.09 -22.67 16.35
C SER A 82 -6.39 -22.59 14.86
N PRO A 83 -6.09 -21.46 14.20
CA PRO A 83 -6.29 -21.35 12.76
C PRO A 83 -5.29 -22.25 12.02
N ILE A 84 -5.74 -22.75 10.87
CA ILE A 84 -4.92 -23.55 9.97
C ILE A 84 -3.82 -22.67 9.38
N SER A 85 -2.58 -23.15 9.48
CA SER A 85 -1.44 -22.47 8.88
C SER A 85 -1.43 -22.66 7.36
N VAL A 86 -1.02 -21.63 6.63
CA VAL A 86 -0.78 -21.75 5.18
C VAL A 86 0.30 -22.81 4.91
N PRO A 87 0.21 -23.62 3.83
CA PRO A 87 1.27 -24.54 3.43
C PRO A 87 2.66 -23.89 3.38
N ASP A 88 3.68 -24.57 3.89
CA ASP A 88 5.03 -24.00 4.03
C ASP A 88 5.69 -23.65 2.70
N SER A 89 5.33 -24.35 1.63
CA SER A 89 5.81 -24.07 0.28
C SER A 89 5.33 -22.70 -0.22
N LEU A 90 4.05 -22.37 0.00
CA LEU A 90 3.47 -21.05 -0.29
C LEU A 90 4.07 -19.94 0.58
N LYS A 91 4.47 -20.25 1.82
CA LYS A 91 5.14 -19.25 2.68
C LYS A 91 6.51 -18.83 2.14
N ARG A 92 7.16 -19.68 1.36
CA ARG A 92 8.56 -19.50 0.93
C ARG A 92 8.71 -19.20 -0.57
N SER A 93 7.82 -19.72 -1.40
CA SER A 93 7.93 -19.67 -2.87
C SER A 93 6.95 -18.66 -3.49
N GLU A 94 7.50 -17.57 -4.01
CA GLU A 94 6.71 -16.60 -4.81
C GLU A 94 6.19 -17.23 -6.11
N GLU A 95 6.91 -18.20 -6.67
CA GLU A 95 6.47 -18.90 -7.87
C GLU A 95 5.19 -19.70 -7.60
N GLU A 96 5.13 -20.40 -6.47
CA GLU A 96 3.92 -21.12 -6.07
C GLU A 96 2.77 -20.19 -5.72
N GLN A 97 3.02 -19.11 -4.98
CA GLN A 97 1.97 -18.12 -4.71
C GLN A 97 1.42 -17.52 -6.00
N ARG A 98 2.28 -17.24 -6.99
CA ARG A 98 1.85 -16.76 -8.30
C ARG A 98 1.04 -17.80 -9.05
N LYS A 99 1.47 -19.06 -9.07
CA LYS A 99 0.74 -20.17 -9.71
C LYS A 99 -0.66 -20.30 -9.11
N LEU A 100 -0.76 -20.36 -7.78
CA LEU A 100 -2.04 -20.44 -7.07
C LEU A 100 -2.90 -19.19 -7.30
N PHE A 101 -2.32 -18.00 -7.30
CA PHE A 101 -3.06 -16.77 -7.58
C PHE A 101 -3.62 -16.73 -9.01
N HIS A 102 -2.91 -17.30 -9.98
CA HIS A 102 -3.39 -17.38 -11.36
C HIS A 102 -4.53 -18.40 -11.54
N THR A 103 -4.78 -19.30 -10.59
CA THR A 103 -5.97 -20.17 -10.67
C THR A 103 -7.26 -19.42 -10.37
N ILE A 104 -7.19 -18.30 -9.63
CA ILE A 104 -8.34 -17.44 -9.33
C ILE A 104 -8.40 -16.18 -10.19
N THR A 105 -7.33 -15.80 -10.88
CA THR A 105 -7.25 -14.55 -11.68
C THR A 105 -7.01 -14.77 -13.17
N GLY A 106 -6.63 -15.99 -13.57
CA GLY A 106 -5.99 -16.23 -14.85
C GLY A 106 -4.54 -15.68 -14.89
N PRO A 107 -3.81 -15.93 -15.99
CA PRO A 107 -2.40 -15.59 -16.07
C PRO A 107 -2.12 -14.11 -16.38
N TRP A 108 -3.08 -13.35 -16.91
CA TRP A 108 -2.79 -12.04 -17.52
C TRP A 108 -3.75 -10.94 -17.07
N MET A 109 -3.24 -9.72 -16.92
CA MET A 109 -4.05 -8.51 -16.67
C MET A 109 -4.76 -7.97 -17.93
N GLY A 110 -5.35 -8.87 -18.71
CA GLY A 110 -6.03 -8.56 -19.97
C GLY A 110 -6.15 -9.78 -20.88
N ARG A 111 -6.31 -9.52 -22.17
CA ARG A 111 -6.50 -10.56 -23.19
C ARG A 111 -5.19 -11.30 -23.55
N ASP A 112 -4.04 -10.69 -23.27
CA ASP A 112 -2.73 -11.20 -23.68
C ASP A 112 -1.63 -10.91 -22.65
N HIS A 113 -0.49 -11.58 -22.83
CA HIS A 113 0.66 -11.54 -21.94
C HIS A 113 1.34 -10.17 -21.83
N ARG A 114 1.09 -9.23 -22.74
CA ARG A 114 1.74 -7.92 -22.77
C ARG A 114 1.24 -7.00 -21.66
N ARG A 115 0.15 -7.37 -20.98
CA ARG A 115 -0.46 -6.59 -19.89
C ARG A 115 0.10 -6.93 -18.50
N GLY A 116 0.98 -7.93 -18.40
CA GLY A 116 1.61 -8.36 -17.15
C GLY A 116 0.77 -9.37 -16.35
N PHE A 117 1.36 -9.87 -15.27
CA PHE A 117 0.77 -10.89 -14.39
C PHE A 117 -0.06 -10.23 -13.28
N PRO A 118 -1.27 -10.72 -12.96
CA PRO A 118 -2.06 -10.22 -11.84
C PRO A 118 -1.27 -10.18 -10.52
N TYR A 119 -0.48 -11.23 -10.26
CA TYR A 119 0.32 -11.37 -9.04
C TYR A 119 1.27 -10.18 -8.79
N THR A 120 1.98 -9.71 -9.81
CA THR A 120 2.89 -8.57 -9.67
C THR A 120 2.17 -7.24 -9.89
N TRP A 121 1.17 -7.22 -10.76
CA TRP A 121 0.45 -6.02 -11.13
C TRP A 121 -0.26 -5.38 -9.93
N ILE A 122 -0.98 -6.16 -9.12
CA ILE A 122 -1.73 -5.64 -7.97
C ILE A 122 -0.80 -4.97 -6.97
N ILE A 123 0.31 -5.64 -6.62
CA ILE A 123 1.32 -5.10 -5.69
C ILE A 123 1.90 -3.78 -6.21
N ASN A 124 2.21 -3.72 -7.51
CA ASN A 124 2.79 -2.52 -8.11
C ASN A 124 1.82 -1.32 -8.13
N HIS A 125 0.51 -1.56 -8.24
CA HIS A 125 -0.48 -0.48 -8.31
C HIS A 125 -1.03 -0.08 -6.94
N LEU A 126 -0.89 -0.94 -5.92
CA LEU A 126 -1.20 -0.63 -4.53
C LEU A 126 -0.01 -0.11 -3.72
N GLY A 127 1.19 -0.08 -4.32
CA GLY A 127 2.39 0.41 -3.66
C GLY A 127 2.42 1.92 -3.53
N ASP A 128 2.87 2.42 -2.38
CA ASP A 128 3.22 3.83 -2.20
C ASP A 128 4.58 4.18 -2.86
N ALA A 129 5.08 5.40 -2.65
CA ALA A 129 6.34 5.85 -3.24
C ALA A 129 7.56 5.11 -2.68
N LYS A 130 7.43 4.50 -1.49
CA LYS A 130 8.42 3.62 -0.87
C LYS A 130 8.21 2.14 -1.29
N GLY A 131 7.22 1.85 -2.13
CA GLY A 131 6.89 0.51 -2.61
C GLY A 131 6.18 -0.37 -1.57
N GLN A 132 5.67 0.23 -0.50
CA GLN A 132 4.96 -0.48 0.57
C GLN A 132 3.47 -0.58 0.23
N VAL A 133 2.88 -1.73 0.57
CA VAL A 133 1.45 -2.00 0.38
C VAL A 133 0.87 -2.37 1.74
N SER A 134 -0.24 -1.74 2.12
CA SER A 134 -0.92 -2.09 3.37
C SER A 134 -1.74 -3.39 3.20
N PRO A 135 -1.82 -4.25 4.22
CA PRO A 135 -2.70 -5.41 4.22
C PRO A 135 -4.15 -5.08 3.89
N ARG A 136 -4.63 -3.95 4.42
CA ARG A 136 -6.00 -3.51 4.27
C ARG A 136 -6.31 -3.09 2.83
N SER A 137 -5.46 -2.29 2.20
CA SER A 137 -5.64 -1.91 0.79
C SER A 137 -5.54 -3.12 -0.13
N PHE A 138 -4.65 -4.07 0.16
CA PHE A 138 -4.51 -5.32 -0.58
C PHE A 138 -5.77 -6.19 -0.52
N LEU A 139 -6.25 -6.51 0.69
CA LEU A 139 -7.46 -7.32 0.87
C LEU A 139 -8.72 -6.60 0.38
N ALA A 140 -8.83 -5.28 0.59
CA ALA A 140 -9.94 -4.49 0.08
C ALA A 140 -9.99 -4.53 -1.45
N ALA A 141 -8.86 -4.34 -2.14
CA ALA A 141 -8.82 -4.40 -3.60
C ALA A 141 -9.31 -5.75 -4.14
N LEU A 142 -8.89 -6.86 -3.53
CA LEU A 142 -9.31 -8.20 -3.92
C LEU A 142 -10.78 -8.48 -3.61
N ARG A 143 -11.27 -8.04 -2.46
CA ARG A 143 -12.69 -8.15 -2.09
C ARG A 143 -13.58 -7.40 -3.07
N GLU A 144 -13.22 -6.16 -3.38
CA GLU A 144 -13.96 -5.33 -4.35
C GLU A 144 -13.89 -5.92 -5.76
N ALA A 145 -12.75 -6.49 -6.15
CA ALA A 145 -12.60 -7.18 -7.43
C ALA A 145 -13.47 -8.44 -7.51
N ALA A 146 -13.59 -9.21 -6.43
CA ALA A 146 -14.45 -10.39 -6.37
C ALA A 146 -15.93 -10.01 -6.50
N ALA A 147 -16.37 -9.01 -5.72
CA ALA A 147 -17.74 -8.51 -5.78
C ALA A 147 -18.10 -7.97 -7.18
N ASP A 148 -17.23 -7.15 -7.76
CA ASP A 148 -17.42 -6.61 -9.11
C ASP A 148 -17.38 -7.69 -10.20
N THR A 149 -16.56 -8.75 -10.03
CA THR A 149 -16.54 -9.88 -10.97
C THR A 149 -17.87 -10.63 -10.94
N GLN A 150 -18.38 -10.92 -9.74
CA GLN A 150 -19.66 -11.62 -9.56
C GLN A 150 -20.83 -10.83 -10.17
N GLU A 151 -20.82 -9.51 -10.04
CA GLU A 151 -21.89 -8.64 -10.54
C GLU A 151 -21.79 -8.40 -12.06
N ASN A 152 -20.61 -8.04 -12.56
CA ASN A 152 -20.44 -7.51 -13.92
C ASN A 152 -19.84 -8.52 -14.91
N HIS A 153 -19.30 -9.64 -14.42
CA HIS A 153 -18.64 -10.66 -15.21
C HIS A 153 -18.97 -12.09 -14.74
N PRO A 154 -20.25 -12.45 -14.55
CA PRO A 154 -20.65 -13.74 -13.95
C PRO A 154 -20.21 -14.96 -14.78
N ASP A 155 -20.11 -14.81 -16.10
CA ASP A 155 -19.69 -15.88 -17.02
C ASP A 155 -18.16 -15.97 -17.18
N HIS A 156 -17.39 -15.17 -16.44
CA HIS A 156 -15.93 -15.23 -16.54
C HIS A 156 -15.39 -16.52 -15.90
N PRO A 157 -14.47 -17.26 -16.56
CA PRO A 157 -13.95 -18.53 -16.05
C PRO A 157 -13.15 -18.43 -14.74
N PHE A 158 -12.74 -17.24 -14.32
CA PHE A 158 -11.95 -17.03 -13.11
C PHE A 158 -12.73 -16.20 -12.08
N ALA A 159 -12.46 -16.44 -10.80
CA ALA A 159 -13.11 -15.72 -9.70
C ALA A 159 -12.84 -14.20 -9.69
N LEU A 160 -11.72 -13.77 -10.28
CA LEU A 160 -11.33 -12.37 -10.39
C LEU A 160 -11.08 -12.00 -11.85
N HIS A 161 -11.99 -11.22 -12.44
CA HIS A 161 -11.81 -10.68 -13.78
C HIS A 161 -10.77 -9.54 -13.78
N TYR A 162 -9.93 -9.47 -14.82
CA TYR A 162 -8.83 -8.50 -14.89
C TYR A 162 -9.28 -7.03 -14.89
N ASN A 163 -10.49 -6.69 -15.35
CA ASN A 163 -11.02 -5.32 -15.22
C ASN A 163 -11.56 -5.06 -13.81
N SER A 164 -12.10 -6.08 -13.14
CA SER A 164 -12.55 -5.99 -11.76
C SER A 164 -11.37 -5.82 -10.80
N ILE A 165 -10.22 -6.45 -11.07
CA ILE A 165 -8.97 -6.19 -10.36
C ILE A 165 -8.56 -4.71 -10.46
N LYS A 166 -8.67 -4.10 -11.65
CA LYS A 166 -8.37 -2.66 -11.83
C LYS A 166 -9.32 -1.79 -11.01
N ARG A 167 -10.63 -2.07 -11.06
CA ARG A 167 -11.65 -1.35 -10.27
C ARG A 167 -11.41 -1.52 -8.77
N GLY A 168 -11.05 -2.72 -8.33
CA GLY A 168 -10.69 -3.02 -6.95
C GLY A 168 -9.52 -2.18 -6.45
N VAL A 169 -8.45 -2.07 -7.25
CA VAL A 169 -7.31 -1.19 -6.92
C VAL A 169 -7.73 0.29 -6.89
N GLN A 170 -8.61 0.74 -7.79
CA GLN A 170 -9.15 2.11 -7.74
C GLN A 170 -9.95 2.37 -6.46
N LYS A 171 -10.80 1.43 -6.02
CA LYS A 171 -11.53 1.56 -4.75
C LYS A 171 -10.60 1.54 -3.53
N ALA A 172 -9.59 0.66 -3.54
CA ALA A 172 -8.59 0.60 -2.47
C ALA A 172 -7.74 1.88 -2.37
N SER A 173 -7.51 2.56 -3.49
CA SER A 173 -6.88 3.90 -3.52
C SER A 173 -7.70 4.93 -2.75
N ILE A 174 -9.03 4.95 -2.91
CA ILE A 174 -9.93 5.86 -2.19
C ILE A 174 -9.85 5.58 -0.68
N ILE A 175 -10.00 4.31 -0.28
CA ILE A 175 -9.90 3.88 1.13
C ILE A 175 -8.56 4.34 1.72
N ARG A 176 -7.46 4.20 0.98
CA ARG A 176 -6.13 4.58 1.44
C ARG A 176 -5.98 6.09 1.63
N VAL A 177 -6.58 6.89 0.76
CA VAL A 177 -6.59 8.35 0.89
C VAL A 177 -7.35 8.76 2.15
N ASP A 178 -8.51 8.16 2.41
CA ASP A 178 -9.31 8.44 3.61
C ASP A 178 -8.54 8.10 4.89
N GLU A 179 -7.95 6.90 4.96
CA GLU A 179 -7.09 6.47 6.07
C GLU A 179 -5.92 7.44 6.30
N LEU A 180 -5.29 7.90 5.22
CA LEU A 180 -4.16 8.81 5.32
C LEU A 180 -4.60 10.21 5.80
N ALA A 181 -5.81 10.64 5.44
CA ALA A 181 -6.38 11.90 5.87
C ALA A 181 -6.76 11.90 7.36
N GLU A 182 -7.08 10.74 7.95
CA GLU A 182 -7.29 10.61 9.40
C GLU A 182 -6.01 10.96 10.18
N ASP A 183 -4.85 10.50 9.71
CA ASP A 183 -3.56 10.73 10.37
C ASP A 183 -2.93 12.08 10.01
N TYR A 184 -3.14 12.55 8.78
CA TYR A 184 -2.59 13.81 8.27
C TYR A 184 -3.67 14.62 7.55
N PRO A 185 -4.54 15.32 8.30
CA PRO A 185 -5.64 16.07 7.73
C PRO A 185 -5.21 17.11 6.68
N TRP A 186 -3.99 17.64 6.79
CA TRP A 186 -3.42 18.60 5.83
C TRP A 186 -3.20 18.04 4.43
N ILE A 187 -3.12 16.73 4.25
CA ILE A 187 -2.87 16.12 2.94
C ILE A 187 -4.00 16.45 1.97
N ILE A 188 -5.26 16.43 2.44
CA ILE A 188 -6.40 16.78 1.58
C ILE A 188 -6.27 18.22 1.07
N THR A 189 -5.90 19.15 1.94
CA THR A 189 -5.66 20.56 1.57
C THR A 189 -4.52 20.70 0.58
N LEU A 190 -3.42 19.95 0.74
CA LEU A 190 -2.28 20.00 -0.20
C LEU A 190 -2.58 19.38 -1.56
N MET A 191 -3.35 18.29 -1.58
CA MET A 191 -3.56 17.51 -2.80
C MET A 191 -4.70 18.03 -3.66
N LYS A 192 -5.72 18.67 -3.06
CA LYS A 192 -6.89 19.20 -3.78
C LYS A 192 -6.54 20.19 -4.92
N PRO A 193 -5.62 21.16 -4.75
CA PRO A 193 -5.17 22.05 -5.84
C PRO A 193 -4.50 21.33 -7.02
N LEU A 194 -4.04 20.09 -6.79
CA LEU A 194 -3.29 19.30 -7.75
C LEU A 194 -4.20 18.40 -8.60
N GLU A 195 -5.51 18.38 -8.33
CA GLU A 195 -6.49 17.67 -9.16
C GLU A 195 -6.32 18.04 -10.65
N GLY A 196 -6.36 17.03 -11.52
CA GLY A 196 -6.18 17.19 -12.97
C GLY A 196 -4.73 17.35 -13.45
N LEU A 197 -3.73 17.53 -12.57
CA LEU A 197 -2.32 17.49 -12.99
C LEU A 197 -1.93 16.10 -13.46
N VAL A 198 -0.98 16.04 -14.40
CA VAL A 198 -0.47 14.80 -14.98
C VAL A 198 0.94 14.52 -14.48
N VAL A 199 1.15 13.42 -13.77
CA VAL A 199 2.47 13.01 -13.25
C VAL A 199 3.20 12.04 -14.20
N PRO A 200 4.55 12.03 -14.22
CA PRO A 200 5.45 12.91 -13.46
C PRO A 200 5.43 14.36 -13.94
N VAL A 201 5.55 15.30 -12.99
CA VAL A 201 5.45 16.76 -13.22
C VAL A 201 6.62 17.49 -12.59
N GLU A 202 7.01 18.64 -13.16
CA GLU A 202 7.98 19.53 -12.53
C GLU A 202 7.45 20.03 -11.18
N PHE A 203 8.33 20.12 -10.18
CA PHE A 203 7.90 20.57 -8.86
C PHE A 203 7.46 22.04 -8.85
N GLU A 204 7.98 22.86 -9.76
CA GLU A 204 7.53 24.25 -9.96
C GLU A 204 6.04 24.35 -10.27
N GLU A 205 5.47 23.40 -11.02
CA GLU A 205 4.04 23.41 -11.33
C GLU A 205 3.20 23.12 -10.08
N ILE A 206 3.68 22.23 -9.20
CA ILE A 206 3.02 21.97 -7.90
C ILE A 206 3.09 23.23 -7.03
N LYS A 207 4.25 23.90 -6.97
CA LYS A 207 4.42 25.16 -6.24
C LYS A 207 3.48 26.24 -6.77
N ARG A 208 3.36 26.39 -8.09
CA ARG A 208 2.45 27.33 -8.73
C ARG A 208 1.01 27.11 -8.28
N ARG A 209 0.52 25.86 -8.31
CA ARG A 209 -0.84 25.51 -7.84
C ARG A 209 -1.05 25.83 -6.36
N TRP A 210 -0.07 25.51 -5.51
CA TRP A 210 -0.17 25.83 -4.09
C TRP A 210 -0.21 27.33 -3.81
N THR A 211 0.54 28.13 -4.56
CA THR A 211 0.53 29.60 -4.46
C THR A 211 -0.79 30.19 -4.94
N GLU A 212 -1.30 29.75 -6.10
CA GLU A 212 -2.58 30.23 -6.66
C GLU A 212 -3.75 29.98 -5.71
N GLU A 213 -3.78 28.80 -5.08
CA GLU A 213 -4.82 28.41 -4.13
C GLU A 213 -4.50 28.81 -2.68
N ARG A 214 -3.41 29.56 -2.43
CA ARG A 214 -2.97 29.98 -1.08
C ARG A 214 -2.97 28.84 -0.06
N THR A 215 -2.47 27.69 -0.50
CA THR A 215 -2.63 26.40 0.18
C THR A 215 -1.83 26.38 1.48
N LEU A 216 -0.60 26.89 1.47
CA LEU A 216 0.28 26.86 2.64
C LEU A 216 -0.15 27.88 3.70
N GLU A 217 -0.68 29.04 3.28
CA GLU A 217 -1.28 30.01 4.19
C GLU A 217 -2.50 29.41 4.90
N THR A 218 -3.35 28.71 4.17
CA THR A 218 -4.53 28.01 4.73
C THR A 218 -4.12 27.00 5.79
N LEU A 219 -3.04 26.24 5.55
CA LEU A 219 -2.51 25.28 6.52
C LEU A 219 -1.93 25.93 7.77
N THR A 220 -1.34 27.12 7.63
CA THR A 220 -0.75 27.86 8.74
C THR A 220 -1.81 28.38 9.71
N SER A 221 -2.98 28.78 9.20
CA SER A 221 -4.05 29.36 10.03
C SER A 221 -5.06 28.36 10.59
N GLY A 222 -5.21 27.20 9.96
CA GLY A 222 -6.37 26.32 10.19
C GLY A 222 -6.08 24.95 10.81
N ASN A 223 -4.81 24.50 10.87
CA ASN A 223 -4.53 23.11 11.19
C ASN A 223 -3.89 22.89 12.57
N ARG A 224 -4.48 22.01 13.38
CA ARG A 224 -3.96 21.64 14.71
C ARG A 224 -2.67 20.83 14.62
N LEU A 225 -2.43 20.14 13.50
CA LEU A 225 -1.23 19.35 13.23
C LEU A 225 -0.75 19.66 11.79
N PRO A 226 -0.06 20.78 11.56
CA PRO A 226 0.45 21.11 10.22
C PRO A 226 1.59 20.18 9.78
N PRO A 227 1.99 20.20 8.49
CA PRO A 227 3.21 19.53 8.04
C PRO A 227 4.42 19.95 8.89
N GLU A 228 5.31 19.00 9.22
CA GLU A 228 6.47 19.21 10.11
C GLU A 228 7.39 20.32 9.58
N HIS A 229 7.58 20.38 8.27
CA HIS A 229 8.46 21.33 7.60
C HIS A 229 7.69 22.47 6.91
N LEU A 230 6.46 22.78 7.35
CA LEU A 230 5.67 23.88 6.76
C LEU A 230 6.41 25.22 6.75
N GLY A 231 7.18 25.52 7.81
CA GLY A 231 7.97 26.74 7.93
C GLY A 231 9.15 26.85 6.95
N GLU A 232 9.56 25.75 6.32
CA GLU A 232 10.57 25.76 5.24
C GLU A 232 9.94 26.04 3.86
N GLY A 233 8.64 26.35 3.81
CA GLY A 233 7.91 26.60 2.58
C GLY A 233 7.65 25.34 1.74
N PRO A 234 7.41 25.48 0.43
CA PRO A 234 7.02 24.35 -0.42
C PRO A 234 8.05 23.21 -0.46
N GLU A 235 9.34 23.50 -0.39
CA GLU A 235 10.39 22.46 -0.38
C GLU A 235 10.35 21.62 0.90
N GLY A 236 10.02 22.23 2.04
CA GLY A 236 9.78 21.49 3.29
C GLY A 236 8.58 20.56 3.20
N VAL A 237 7.45 21.10 2.72
CA VAL A 237 6.22 20.33 2.53
C VAL A 237 6.42 19.17 1.56
N ARG A 238 7.23 19.36 0.51
CA ARG A 238 7.66 18.27 -0.38
C ARG A 238 8.38 17.16 0.38
N LYS A 239 9.32 17.48 1.27
CA LYS A 239 10.01 16.46 2.10
C LYS A 239 9.03 15.66 2.94
N ASP A 240 8.02 16.32 3.51
CA ASP A 240 6.98 15.64 4.30
C ASP A 240 6.15 14.67 3.44
N LEU A 241 5.74 15.09 2.24
CA LEU A 241 5.00 14.23 1.31
C LEU A 241 5.85 13.07 0.77
N GLU A 242 7.16 13.28 0.57
CA GLU A 242 8.13 12.23 0.21
C GLU A 242 8.33 11.24 1.37
N ARG A 243 8.44 11.74 2.61
CA ARG A 243 8.59 10.93 3.82
C ARG A 243 7.36 10.06 4.10
N ILE A 244 6.16 10.58 3.88
CA ILE A 244 4.90 9.83 4.03
C ILE A 244 4.71 8.82 2.89
N GLY A 245 5.42 8.99 1.77
CA GLY A 245 5.35 8.08 0.63
C GLY A 245 4.29 8.44 -0.41
N ILE A 246 3.75 9.66 -0.40
CA ILE A 246 2.88 10.15 -1.48
C ILE A 246 3.72 10.57 -2.68
N PHE A 247 4.75 11.40 -2.44
CA PHE A 247 5.61 11.92 -3.50
C PHE A 247 6.80 10.99 -3.72
N GLN A 248 7.08 10.74 -4.99
CA GLN A 248 8.30 10.06 -5.44
C GLN A 248 9.15 11.04 -6.22
N ARG A 249 10.33 11.38 -5.69
CA ARG A 249 11.32 12.19 -6.41
C ARG A 249 11.96 11.37 -7.53
N MET A 250 11.83 11.85 -8.76
CA MET A 250 12.51 11.28 -9.93
C MET A 250 13.97 11.73 -10.00
N LYS A 251 14.80 11.02 -10.76
CA LYS A 251 16.23 11.33 -10.95
C LYS A 251 16.47 12.73 -11.54
N ASP A 252 15.54 13.20 -12.37
CA ASP A 252 15.56 14.52 -13.01
C ASP A 252 14.89 15.62 -12.16
N GLY A 253 14.50 15.32 -10.91
CA GLY A 253 13.92 16.27 -9.98
C GLY A 253 12.38 16.36 -10.04
N ARG A 254 11.74 15.81 -11.07
CA ARG A 254 10.28 15.74 -11.18
C ARG A 254 9.65 14.98 -10.02
N VAL A 255 8.39 15.27 -9.76
CA VAL A 255 7.55 14.55 -8.79
C VAL A 255 6.67 13.57 -9.54
N ASN A 256 6.79 12.29 -9.19
CA ASN A 256 5.83 11.26 -9.54
C ASN A 256 4.94 10.96 -8.32
N ILE A 257 3.71 10.51 -8.56
CA ILE A 257 2.79 10.05 -7.51
C ILE A 257 2.32 8.63 -7.89
N PRO A 258 2.48 7.64 -7.00
CA PRO A 258 2.02 6.27 -7.24
C PRO A 258 0.52 6.19 -7.52
N ASP A 259 0.12 5.14 -8.25
CA ASP A 259 -1.30 4.94 -8.59
C ASP A 259 -2.19 4.84 -7.35
N LEU A 260 -1.65 4.33 -6.24
CA LEU A 260 -2.30 4.26 -4.92
C LEU A 260 -2.89 5.60 -4.45
N TYR A 261 -2.23 6.72 -4.74
CA TYR A 261 -2.71 8.06 -4.34
C TYR A 261 -3.23 8.86 -5.52
N ARG A 262 -2.57 8.72 -6.68
CA ARG A 262 -2.88 9.47 -7.89
C ARG A 262 -4.34 9.31 -8.33
N VAL A 263 -4.89 8.10 -8.22
CA VAL A 263 -6.28 7.83 -8.59
C VAL A 263 -7.25 8.50 -7.62
N GLY A 264 -7.07 8.32 -6.31
CA GLY A 264 -7.91 8.94 -5.29
C GLY A 264 -7.90 10.47 -5.34
N PHE A 265 -6.75 11.08 -5.64
CA PHE A 265 -6.61 12.54 -5.83
C PHE A 265 -6.90 13.00 -7.27
N LYS A 266 -7.52 12.17 -8.11
CA LYS A 266 -7.96 12.54 -9.48
C LYS A 266 -6.86 13.15 -10.35
N MET A 267 -5.64 12.66 -10.22
CA MET A 267 -4.49 13.09 -11.02
C MET A 267 -4.30 12.16 -12.23
N GLY A 268 -3.87 12.74 -13.36
CA GLY A 268 -3.57 12.01 -14.58
C GLY A 268 -2.18 11.36 -14.56
N ARG A 269 -1.95 10.42 -15.48
CA ARG A 269 -0.63 9.80 -15.71
C ARG A 269 -0.16 10.08 -17.12
N ARG A 270 1.08 10.54 -17.29
CA ARG A 270 1.67 10.75 -18.62
C ARG A 270 1.96 9.39 -19.26
N GLY A 271 1.39 9.14 -20.44
CA GLY A 271 1.67 7.92 -21.20
C GLY A 271 3.12 7.83 -21.67
N GLY A 272 3.65 6.62 -21.86
CA GLY A 272 4.97 6.39 -22.47
C GLY A 272 6.19 6.69 -21.57
N VAL A 273 5.99 7.05 -20.30
CA VAL A 273 7.10 7.24 -19.36
C VAL A 273 7.61 5.86 -18.92
N ARG A 274 8.90 5.58 -19.16
CA ARG A 274 9.53 4.33 -18.69
C ARG A 274 9.33 4.23 -17.17
N PRO A 275 8.89 3.07 -16.64
CA PRO A 275 8.91 2.83 -15.21
C PRO A 275 10.31 3.12 -14.68
N VAL A 276 10.40 3.82 -13.55
CA VAL A 276 11.69 4.01 -12.89
C VAL A 276 12.22 2.64 -12.55
N SER A 277 13.35 2.24 -13.13
CA SER A 277 14.04 1.04 -12.72
C SER A 277 14.38 1.19 -11.24
N ARG A 278 13.83 0.31 -10.41
CA ARG A 278 14.28 0.16 -9.02
C ARG A 278 15.74 -0.32 -9.08
N ASN A 279 16.65 0.44 -8.46
CA ASN A 279 17.93 -0.12 -8.03
C ASN A 279 17.69 -0.98 -6.79
#